data_AF-A0A8S9MYA1-F1
#
_entry.id   AF-A0A8S9MYA1-F1
#
_cell.length_a   1.000
_cell.length_b   1.000
_cell.length_c   1.000
_cell.angle_alpha   90.00
_cell.angle_beta   90.00
_cell.angle_gamma   90.00
#
_symmetry.space_group_name_H-M   'P 1'
#
loop_
_entity.id
_entity.type
_entity.pdbx_description
1 polymer ?
#
loop_
_entity_poly.entity_id
_entity_poly.type
_entity_poly.pdbx_seq_one_letter_code
_entity_poly.pdbx_strand_id
1 'polypeptide(L)'
;MVTLIVATTSDPASINPAAALLAMPAWTAGPILPPDMKSFVNKQTRVIQHDGSIVKEDDLDSRWEEAAGEAVDKVIFLSRHTAVSNRPALTVHPIGVLHLKEEESPSVIVNVGTE
;
A
#
# COMPACT_ATOMS: atom_id res chain seq x y z
N MET A 1 -9.71 0.34 -15.67
CA MET A 1 -8.84 -0.23 -14.64
C MET A 1 -8.01 0.88 -14.02
N VAL A 2 -7.69 0.78 -12.73
CA VAL A 2 -6.94 1.80 -11.98
C VAL A 2 -5.70 1.21 -11.32
N THR A 3 -4.72 2.05 -11.03
CA THR A 3 -3.57 1.71 -10.19
C THR A 3 -3.79 2.25 -8.78
N LEU A 4 -3.69 1.38 -7.78
CA LEU A 4 -3.72 1.78 -6.37
C LEU A 4 -2.28 2.00 -5.89
N ILE A 5 -2.02 3.16 -5.32
CA ILE A 5 -0.80 3.46 -4.55
C ILE A 5 -1.20 3.53 -3.08
N VAL A 6 -0.59 2.71 -2.24
CA VAL A 6 -1.01 2.52 -0.86
C VAL A 6 0.08 3.00 0.06
N ALA A 7 -0.31 3.84 1.03
CA ALA A 7 0.58 4.41 2.02
C ALA A 7 0.00 4.28 3.43
N THR A 8 0.88 4.04 4.40
CA THR A 8 0.54 4.12 5.82
C THR A 8 0.95 5.46 6.40
N THR A 9 0.17 5.96 7.35
CA THR A 9 0.48 7.18 8.12
C THR A 9 1.46 6.92 9.28
N SER A 10 1.91 5.68 9.45
CA SER A 10 2.82 5.26 10.52
C SER A 10 4.29 5.10 10.11
N ASP A 11 4.62 5.16 8.81
CA ASP A 11 5.97 4.96 8.29
C ASP A 11 6.45 6.16 7.46
N PRO A 12 7.50 6.89 7.87
CA PRO A 12 8.11 7.97 7.09
C PRO A 12 8.44 7.63 5.62
N ALA A 13 8.86 6.39 5.33
CA ALA A 13 9.13 5.96 3.95
C ALA A 13 7.85 5.81 3.11
N SER A 14 6.69 5.80 3.75
CA SER A 14 5.38 5.82 3.15
C SER A 14 4.80 7.25 3.09
N ILE A 15 4.88 7.98 4.21
CA ILE A 15 4.34 9.33 4.39
C ILE A 15 4.97 10.31 3.40
N ASN A 16 6.30 10.34 3.30
CA ASN A 16 6.99 11.38 2.53
C ASN A 16 6.71 11.26 1.02
N PRO A 17 6.81 10.07 0.38
CA PRO A 17 6.47 9.96 -1.04
C PRO A 17 4.99 10.18 -1.30
N ALA A 18 4.08 9.73 -0.43
CA ALA A 18 2.64 9.98 -0.57
C ALA A 18 2.31 11.48 -0.49
N ALA A 19 2.90 12.20 0.46
CA ALA A 19 2.73 13.65 0.59
C ALA A 19 3.26 14.41 -0.64
N ALA A 20 4.45 14.03 -1.14
CA ALA A 20 5.01 14.62 -2.35
C ALA A 20 4.12 14.36 -3.58
N LEU A 21 3.57 13.16 -3.70
CA LEU A 21 2.64 12.80 -4.76
C LEU A 21 1.34 13.62 -4.68
N LEU A 22 0.72 13.70 -3.50
CA LEU A 22 -0.54 14.43 -3.27
C LEU A 22 -0.39 15.95 -3.38
N ALA A 23 0.81 16.50 -3.23
CA ALA A 23 1.11 17.92 -3.47
C ALA A 23 1.09 18.31 -4.96
N MET A 24 1.14 17.33 -5.87
CA MET A 24 0.99 17.58 -7.30
C MET A 24 -0.45 18.04 -7.64
N PRO A 25 -0.67 18.80 -8.72
CA PRO A 25 -2.03 19.21 -9.08
C PRO A 25 -2.90 18.03 -9.52
N ALA A 26 -4.22 18.27 -9.56
CA ALA A 26 -5.27 17.35 -10.04
C ALA A 26 -5.64 16.17 -9.13
N TRP A 27 -5.14 16.12 -7.90
CA TRP A 27 -5.70 15.22 -6.89
C TRP A 27 -6.99 15.78 -6.31
N THR A 28 -8.00 14.93 -6.20
CA THR A 28 -9.25 15.21 -5.50
C THR A 28 -9.53 14.13 -4.45
N ALA A 29 -10.35 14.42 -3.44
CA ALA A 29 -10.81 13.41 -2.51
C ALA A 29 -11.57 12.29 -3.26
N GLY A 30 -11.32 11.04 -2.86
CA GLY A 30 -12.02 9.85 -3.32
C GLY A 30 -12.93 9.27 -2.24
N PRO A 31 -13.49 8.07 -2.46
CA PRO A 31 -14.29 7.36 -1.45
C PRO A 31 -13.45 7.02 -0.21
N ILE A 32 -14.09 6.96 0.95
CA ILE A 32 -13.48 6.46 2.18
C ILE A 32 -13.78 4.95 2.25
N LEU A 33 -12.75 4.13 2.41
CA LEU A 33 -12.92 2.69 2.57
C LEU A 33 -12.94 2.32 4.05
N PRO A 34 -13.75 1.33 4.48
CA PRO A 34 -13.68 0.81 5.85
C PRO A 34 -12.27 0.28 6.20
N PRO A 35 -11.79 0.44 7.45
CA PRO A 35 -12.46 1.10 8.58
C PRO A 35 -12.37 2.64 8.56
N ASP A 36 -11.32 3.24 7.99
CA ASP A 36 -11.16 4.70 7.79
C ASP A 36 -10.01 5.03 6.81
N MET A 37 -9.93 4.28 5.71
CA MET A 37 -8.88 4.51 4.71
C MET A 37 -9.30 5.68 3.80
N LYS A 38 -8.52 6.76 3.82
CA LYS A 38 -8.72 7.91 2.95
C LYS A 38 -8.23 7.57 1.56
N SER A 39 -8.96 8.01 0.54
CA SER A 39 -8.48 7.89 -0.83
C SER A 39 -8.47 9.22 -1.59
N PHE A 40 -7.61 9.27 -2.60
CA PHE A 40 -7.45 10.41 -3.49
C PHE A 40 -7.41 9.92 -4.94
N VAL A 41 -7.98 10.71 -5.82
CA VAL A 41 -8.21 10.35 -7.22
C VAL A 41 -7.44 11.30 -8.12
N ASN A 42 -6.73 10.74 -9.11
CA ASN A 42 -6.19 11.48 -10.24
C ASN A 42 -6.15 10.56 -11.46
N LYS A 43 -7.02 10.81 -12.45
CA LYS A 43 -7.15 10.00 -13.69
C LYS A 43 -7.29 8.50 -13.39
N GLN A 44 -6.36 7.64 -13.84
CA GLN A 44 -6.35 6.19 -13.58
C GLN A 44 -5.55 5.80 -12.33
N THR A 45 -5.13 6.75 -11.50
CA THR A 45 -4.34 6.49 -10.29
C THR A 45 -5.13 6.86 -9.04
N ARG A 46 -5.04 6.02 -8.02
CA ARG A 46 -5.62 6.23 -6.70
C ARG A 46 -4.50 6.22 -5.68
N VAL A 47 -4.57 7.11 -4.69
CA VAL A 47 -3.75 7.02 -3.49
C VAL A 47 -4.65 6.63 -2.34
N ILE A 48 -4.30 5.59 -1.60
CA ILE A 48 -5.00 5.16 -0.39
C ILE A 48 -4.07 5.40 0.79
N GLN A 49 -4.59 6.05 1.83
CA GLN A 49 -3.89 6.29 3.09
C GLN A 49 -4.67 5.66 4.25
N HIS A 50 -3.98 4.87 5.07
CA HIS A 50 -4.53 4.25 6.27
C HIS A 50 -3.47 4.27 7.38
N ASP A 51 -3.84 3.95 8.62
CA ASP A 51 -2.93 3.89 9.77
C ASP A 51 -2.40 2.47 10.05
N GLY A 52 -2.94 1.48 9.36
CA GLY A 52 -2.57 0.07 9.47
C GLY A 52 -1.21 -0.27 8.87
N SER A 53 -0.83 -1.53 9.07
CA SER A 53 0.39 -2.13 8.53
C SER A 53 0.18 -2.54 7.09
N ILE A 54 1.04 -2.05 6.19
CA ILE A 54 0.94 -2.32 4.75
C ILE A 54 1.02 -3.81 4.40
N VAL A 55 1.85 -4.57 5.13
CA VAL A 55 1.98 -6.04 4.92
C VAL A 55 0.78 -6.86 5.41
N LYS A 56 -0.25 -6.22 5.98
CA LYS A 56 -1.48 -6.84 6.46
C LYS A 56 -2.71 -6.45 5.62
N GLU A 57 -2.50 -5.75 4.51
CA GLU A 57 -3.58 -5.30 3.64
C GLU A 57 -4.00 -6.39 2.64
N ASP A 58 -4.52 -7.49 3.17
CA ASP A 58 -5.09 -8.57 2.37
C ASP A 58 -6.32 -8.07 1.58
N ASP A 59 -6.49 -8.62 0.38
CA ASP A 59 -7.63 -8.40 -0.53
C ASP A 59 -7.99 -6.93 -0.78
N LEU A 60 -7.00 -6.01 -0.70
CA LEU A 60 -7.25 -4.58 -0.82
C LEU A 60 -7.81 -4.18 -2.19
N ASP A 61 -7.38 -4.87 -3.24
CA ASP A 61 -7.93 -4.72 -4.58
C ASP A 61 -9.43 -5.08 -4.62
N SER A 62 -9.80 -6.25 -4.09
CA SER A 62 -11.19 -6.69 -4.02
C SER A 62 -12.06 -5.74 -3.21
N ARG A 63 -11.57 -5.28 -2.06
CA ARG A 63 -12.26 -4.27 -1.22
C ARG A 63 -12.43 -2.93 -1.95
N TRP A 64 -11.44 -2.53 -2.76
CA TRP A 64 -11.56 -1.33 -3.59
C TRP A 64 -12.61 -1.50 -4.69
N GLU A 65 -12.57 -2.63 -5.41
CA GLU A 65 -13.53 -2.90 -6.48
C GLU A 65 -14.98 -2.91 -5.95
N GLU A 66 -15.21 -3.53 -4.79
CA GLU A 66 -16.52 -3.54 -4.12
C GLU A 66 -16.99 -2.13 -3.73
N ALA A 67 -16.09 -1.32 -3.14
CA ALA A 67 -16.45 0.00 -2.62
C ALA A 67 -16.57 1.08 -3.70
N ALA A 68 -15.74 1.04 -4.75
CA ALA A 68 -15.61 2.09 -5.75
C ALA A 68 -16.18 1.71 -7.12
N GLY A 69 -16.43 0.42 -7.39
CA GLY A 69 -16.87 -0.08 -8.70
C GLY A 69 -15.80 0.03 -9.79
N GLU A 70 -14.53 0.17 -9.41
CA GLU A 70 -13.40 0.37 -10.31
C GLU A 70 -12.45 -0.82 -10.28
N ALA A 71 -12.35 -1.57 -11.38
CA ALA A 71 -11.41 -2.69 -11.51
C ALA A 71 -9.95 -2.26 -11.29
N VAL A 72 -9.18 -3.05 -10.55
CA VAL A 72 -7.78 -2.77 -10.21
C VAL A 72 -6.83 -3.47 -11.18
N ASP A 73 -5.86 -2.73 -11.72
CA ASP A 73 -4.77 -3.30 -12.55
C ASP A 73 -3.58 -3.72 -11.69
N LYS A 74 -3.18 -2.85 -10.75
CA LYS A 74 -1.97 -2.98 -9.94
C LYS A 74 -2.14 -2.31 -8.60
N VAL A 75 -1.48 -2.89 -7.59
CA VAL A 75 -1.31 -2.29 -6.26
C VAL A 75 0.17 -2.05 -6.02
N ILE A 76 0.53 -0.84 -5.62
CA ILE A 76 1.90 -0.40 -5.33
C ILE A 76 1.94 0.08 -3.89
N PHE A 77 2.81 -0.53 -3.10
CA PHE A 77 2.97 -0.22 -1.68
C PHE A 77 4.19 0.67 -1.46
N LEU A 78 3.99 1.82 -0.81
CA LEU A 78 5.08 2.70 -0.38
C LEU A 78 5.50 2.28 1.03
N SER A 79 6.63 1.59 1.16
CA SER A 79 7.07 1.03 2.45
C SER A 79 8.56 1.21 2.65
N ARG A 80 8.98 1.31 3.91
CA ARG A 80 10.37 1.14 4.31
C ARG A 80 10.86 -0.25 3.94
N HIS A 81 12.13 -0.30 3.56
CA HIS A 81 12.94 -1.50 3.58
C HIS A 81 13.95 -1.40 4.73
N THR A 82 13.95 -2.36 5.65
CA THR A 82 14.91 -2.41 6.77
C THR A 82 15.94 -3.50 6.49
N ALA A 83 17.22 -3.13 6.50
CA ALA A 83 18.33 -4.05 6.34
C ALA A 83 19.49 -3.69 7.27
N VAL A 84 20.12 -4.70 7.86
CA VAL A 84 21.27 -4.55 8.78
C VAL A 84 22.49 -3.86 8.16
N SER A 85 22.57 -3.82 6.82
CA SER A 85 23.68 -3.21 6.10
C SER A 85 23.75 -1.69 6.25
N ASN A 86 22.65 -1.04 6.67
CA ASN A 86 22.48 0.40 6.81
C ASN A 86 22.91 1.20 5.56
N ARG A 87 22.82 0.58 4.37
CA ARG A 87 23.15 1.23 3.09
C ARG A 87 21.90 1.93 2.55
N PRO A 88 22.00 3.20 2.11
CA PRO A 88 20.91 3.84 1.39
C PRO A 88 20.53 3.02 0.15
N ALA A 89 19.25 2.72 0.01
CA ALA A 89 18.72 1.95 -1.11
C ALA A 89 17.32 2.43 -1.49
N LEU A 90 16.99 2.30 -2.76
CA LEU A 90 15.63 2.34 -3.28
C LEU A 90 15.36 1.00 -3.93
N THR A 91 14.39 0.26 -3.40
CA THR A 91 14.14 -1.14 -3.76
C THR A 91 12.73 -1.31 -4.32
N VAL A 92 12.57 -2.29 -5.20
CA VAL A 92 11.26 -2.76 -5.67
C VAL A 92 11.27 -4.28 -5.58
N HIS A 93 10.22 -4.86 -5.01
CA HIS A 93 10.04 -6.31 -4.94
C HIS A 93 8.53 -6.64 -4.91
N PRO A 94 8.11 -7.81 -5.42
CA PRO A 94 6.76 -8.31 -5.18
C PRO A 94 6.58 -8.68 -3.70
N ILE A 95 5.34 -8.72 -3.23
CA ILE A 95 4.97 -9.24 -1.91
C ILE A 95 4.53 -10.70 -2.10
N GLY A 96 5.00 -11.59 -1.22
CA GLY A 96 4.59 -12.99 -1.22
C GLY A 96 5.43 -13.85 -0.28
N VAL A 97 4.87 -14.97 0.18
CA VAL A 97 5.56 -15.96 1.01
C VAL A 97 5.72 -17.25 0.21
N LEU A 98 6.88 -17.43 -0.42
CA LEU A 98 7.13 -18.48 -1.43
C LEU A 98 6.95 -19.93 -0.92
N HIS A 99 7.06 -20.15 0.38
CA HIS A 99 7.01 -21.51 0.96
C HIS A 99 5.61 -21.95 1.37
N LEU A 100 4.62 -21.05 1.35
CA LEU A 100 3.25 -21.36 1.69
C LEU A 100 2.46 -21.73 0.43
N LYS A 101 1.61 -22.73 0.55
CA LYS A 101 0.58 -22.99 -0.46
C LYS A 101 -0.54 -21.96 -0.35
N GLU A 102 -1.34 -21.83 -1.40
CA GLU A 102 -2.45 -20.87 -1.46
C GLU A 102 -3.47 -21.05 -0.32
N GLU A 103 -3.69 -22.29 0.12
CA GLU A 103 -4.56 -22.62 1.26
C GLU A 103 -3.90 -22.50 2.65
N GLU A 104 -2.62 -22.15 2.74
CA GLU A 104 -1.89 -22.06 4.00
C GLU A 104 -1.77 -20.60 4.48
N SER A 105 -2.26 -20.33 5.69
CA SER A 105 -2.10 -19.01 6.32
C SER A 105 -0.69 -18.86 6.92
N PRO A 106 -0.03 -17.69 6.75
CA PRO A 106 1.27 -17.45 7.38
C PRO A 106 1.15 -17.46 8.90
N SER A 107 1.93 -18.31 9.57
CA SER A 107 2.04 -18.34 11.03
C SER A 107 2.82 -17.15 11.60
N VAL A 108 3.63 -16.50 10.75
CA VAL A 108 4.40 -15.30 11.07
C VAL A 108 4.33 -14.37 9.87
N ILE A 109 3.74 -13.19 10.08
CA ILE A 109 3.79 -12.07 9.14
C ILE A 109 5.27 -11.73 8.97
N VAL A 110 5.71 -11.51 7.73
CA VAL A 110 7.10 -11.14 7.43
C VAL A 110 7.44 -9.86 8.20
N ASN A 111 7.96 -10.01 9.41
CA ASN A 111 8.43 -8.89 10.21
C ASN A 111 9.76 -8.51 9.60
N VAL A 112 9.74 -7.51 8.71
CA VAL A 112 10.94 -6.91 8.14
C VAL A 112 11.57 -6.06 9.24
N GLY A 113 12.13 -6.73 10.25
CA GLY A 113 12.95 -6.20 11.34
C GLY A 113 12.52 -4.85 11.89
N THR A 114 11.69 -4.86 12.92
CA THR A 114 11.70 -3.77 13.92
C THR A 114 12.71 -4.15 14.99
N GLU A 115 13.89 -3.54 14.96
CA GLU A 115 14.57 -3.17 16.20
C GLU A 115 13.96 -1.87 16.73
#